data_AF-A0A1H0XVM1-F1
#
_entry.id   AF-A0A1H0XVM1-F1
#
_cell.length_a   1.000
_cell.length_b   1.000
_cell.length_c   1.000
_cell.angle_alpha   90.00
_cell.angle_beta   90.00
_cell.angle_gamma   90.00
#
_symmetry.space_group_name_H-M   'P 1'
#
loop_
_entity.id
_entity.type
_entity.pdbx_description
1 polymer ?
#
loop_
_entity_poly.entity_id
_entity_poly.type
_entity_poly.pdbx_seq_one_letter_code
_entity_poly.pdbx_strand_id
1 'polypeptide(L)'
;MPSTRRAFVGGFACLGSTVLGGCLGGAPTASNRGDDGTNRDEPTTDGEPTPDPTPGEADPVSVSKTVEDVAYVPENETVRIVAAYRHANHEAVVNGSEPPEREPVYEEIPWERWAEAECATVASKAVAERLADELDGNGGASVGVTAGDDGLFVSVEYVVTYDRDGEKVSETNAAFDRLVAATPREVTATVTLDGRTATRTVPTRVRYSERHYA
;
A
#
# COMPACT_ATOMS: atom_id res chain seq x y z
N MET A 1 19.80 -46.37 -8.57
CA MET A 1 19.88 -46.18 -7.10
C MET A 1 21.35 -46.14 -6.71
N PRO A 2 21.78 -45.38 -5.68
CA PRO A 2 21.18 -44.17 -5.11
C PRO A 2 22.18 -43.01 -4.78
N SER A 3 21.55 -41.87 -4.48
CA SER A 3 21.89 -40.76 -3.54
C SER A 3 23.13 -39.87 -3.81
N THR A 4 23.06 -38.54 -3.62
CA THR A 4 22.72 -37.89 -2.34
C THR A 4 22.27 -36.43 -2.51
N ARG A 5 21.23 -36.06 -1.76
CA ARG A 5 20.68 -34.70 -1.58
C ARG A 5 21.52 -33.87 -0.61
N ARG A 6 21.59 -32.54 -0.76
CA ARG A 6 21.72 -31.61 0.37
C ARG A 6 20.92 -30.32 0.12
N ALA A 7 19.95 -30.10 0.99
CA ALA A 7 19.20 -28.87 1.18
C ALA A 7 19.99 -27.90 2.07
N PHE A 8 19.78 -26.60 1.90
CA PHE A 8 20.11 -25.59 2.91
C PHE A 8 18.82 -24.89 3.35
N VAL A 9 18.56 -25.00 4.64
CA VAL A 9 17.49 -24.35 5.42
C VAL A 9 18.10 -23.09 6.02
N GLY A 10 17.41 -21.96 5.91
CA GLY A 10 17.71 -20.73 6.65
C GLY A 10 16.50 -20.33 7.48
N GLY A 11 16.51 -20.68 8.77
CA GLY A 11 15.49 -20.29 9.73
C GLY A 11 15.83 -18.96 10.40
N PHE A 12 14.79 -18.23 10.80
CA PHE A 12 14.87 -17.22 11.85
C PHE A 12 13.74 -17.45 12.85
N ALA A 13 14.13 -17.63 14.11
CA ALA A 13 13.28 -17.72 15.28
C ALA A 13 13.65 -16.56 16.22
N CYS A 14 12.66 -15.92 16.84
CA CYS A 14 12.69 -15.24 18.15
C CYS A 14 11.23 -14.93 18.52
N LEU A 15 10.64 -15.65 19.50
CA LEU A 15 10.45 -15.24 20.91
C LEU A 15 9.65 -13.91 21.02
N GLY A 16 8.46 -13.81 21.61
CA GLY A 16 7.88 -14.53 22.75
C GLY A 16 7.79 -13.57 23.94
N SER A 17 6.60 -13.08 24.28
CA SER A 17 6.19 -12.61 25.62
C SER A 17 4.68 -12.35 25.68
N THR A 18 3.99 -13.26 26.36
CA THR A 18 2.68 -13.05 27.02
C THR A 18 2.86 -12.30 28.35
N VAL A 19 1.86 -11.54 28.82
CA VAL A 19 1.18 -11.71 30.14
C VAL A 19 -0.07 -10.80 30.22
N LEU A 20 -1.23 -11.47 30.30
CA LEU A 20 -2.41 -11.30 31.19
C LEU A 20 -2.85 -9.92 31.72
N GLY A 21 -4.16 -9.69 31.64
CA GLY A 21 -4.88 -8.77 32.53
C GLY A 21 -6.32 -8.50 32.10
N GLY A 22 -7.24 -9.43 32.33
CA GLY A 22 -8.68 -9.20 32.14
C GLY A 22 -9.33 -8.55 33.37
N CYS A 23 -10.45 -7.86 33.15
CA CYS A 23 -11.53 -7.69 34.12
C CYS A 23 -12.86 -7.57 33.38
N LEU A 24 -13.69 -8.60 33.51
CA LEU A 24 -15.14 -8.58 33.28
C LEU A 24 -15.82 -7.96 34.51
N GLY A 25 -16.88 -7.17 34.30
CA GLY A 25 -18.03 -7.17 35.20
C GLY A 25 -18.62 -5.82 35.63
N GLY A 26 -19.90 -5.63 35.28
CA GLY A 26 -20.90 -5.13 36.23
C GLY A 26 -21.39 -3.68 36.06
N ALA A 27 -22.59 -3.52 35.48
CA ALA A 27 -23.44 -2.36 35.76
C ALA A 27 -24.13 -2.51 37.14
N PRO A 28 -24.38 -1.41 37.85
CA PRO A 28 -25.77 -1.08 38.16
C PRO A 28 -26.11 0.42 38.01
N THR A 29 -27.42 0.65 37.97
CA THR A 29 -28.20 1.87 37.75
C THR A 29 -28.13 2.98 38.82
N ALA A 30 -28.43 4.20 38.34
CA ALA A 30 -29.18 5.31 38.97
C ALA A 30 -28.43 6.53 39.58
N SER A 31 -28.58 7.66 38.87
CA SER A 31 -28.94 9.03 39.33
C SER A 31 -28.10 9.73 40.41
N ASN A 32 -27.42 10.84 40.08
CA ASN A 32 -27.93 12.22 40.25
C ASN A 32 -26.81 13.26 39.99
N ARG A 33 -27.11 14.25 39.14
CA ARG A 33 -26.82 15.70 39.25
C ARG A 33 -25.43 16.15 39.79
N GLY A 34 -24.65 16.74 38.88
CA GLY A 34 -23.49 17.59 39.17
C GLY A 34 -23.07 18.32 37.89
N ASP A 35 -23.71 19.47 37.65
CA ASP A 35 -23.28 20.51 36.73
C ASP A 35 -21.94 21.06 37.23
N ASP A 36 -20.87 20.87 36.47
CA ASP A 36 -19.65 21.67 36.60
C ASP A 36 -19.02 21.85 35.23
N GLY A 37 -19.24 23.04 34.69
CA GLY A 37 -18.71 23.48 33.41
C GLY A 37 -17.20 23.50 33.44
N THR A 38 -16.60 22.49 32.82
CA THR A 38 -15.25 22.61 32.28
C THR A 38 -15.37 22.41 30.79
N ASN A 39 -15.48 23.53 30.06
CA ASN A 39 -15.07 23.59 28.68
C ASN A 39 -13.61 23.13 28.65
N ARG A 40 -13.39 21.85 28.34
CA ARG A 40 -12.12 21.42 27.78
C ARG A 40 -12.09 21.99 26.37
N ASP A 41 -11.56 23.20 26.26
CA ASP A 41 -10.91 23.63 25.04
C ASP A 41 -9.79 22.61 24.79
N GLU A 42 -10.08 21.62 23.94
CA GLU A 42 -9.03 20.84 23.32
C GLU A 42 -8.17 21.83 22.53
N PRO A 43 -6.84 21.87 22.73
CA PRO A 43 -5.98 22.66 21.87
C PRO A 43 -6.08 22.04 20.50
N THR A 44 -6.89 22.64 19.64
CA THR A 44 -6.84 22.40 18.21
C THR A 44 -5.48 22.98 17.81
N THR A 45 -4.47 22.13 17.74
CA THR A 45 -3.23 22.48 17.07
C THR A 45 -3.64 22.75 15.62
N ASP A 46 -3.86 24.02 15.30
CA ASP A 46 -4.05 24.51 13.94
C ASP A 46 -2.74 24.27 13.19
N GLY A 47 -2.50 23.01 12.83
CA GLY A 47 -1.46 22.65 11.87
C GLY A 47 -1.80 23.35 10.57
N GLU A 48 -0.81 23.99 9.95
CA GLU A 48 -1.01 24.57 8.63
C GLU A 48 -1.57 23.50 7.69
N PRO A 49 -2.63 23.81 6.91
CA PRO A 49 -3.20 22.85 5.99
C PRO A 49 -2.11 22.39 5.02
N THR A 50 -1.96 21.07 4.88
CA THR A 50 -1.04 20.50 3.90
C THR A 50 -1.46 21.00 2.50
N PRO A 51 -0.50 21.42 1.66
CA PRO A 51 -0.82 21.97 0.35
C PRO A 51 -1.51 20.92 -0.52
N ASP A 52 -2.39 21.39 -1.42
CA ASP A 52 -3.10 20.52 -2.34
C ASP A 52 -2.13 19.74 -3.26
N PRO A 53 -2.52 18.52 -3.70
CA PRO A 53 -1.74 17.74 -4.65
C PRO A 53 -1.45 18.51 -5.94
N THR A 54 -0.18 18.61 -6.31
CA THR A 54 0.27 19.30 -7.53
C THR A 54 0.41 18.31 -8.68
N PRO A 55 -0.19 18.52 -9.86
CA PRO A 55 0.03 17.67 -11.03
C PRO A 55 1.52 17.60 -11.40
N GLY A 56 1.98 16.45 -11.91
CA GLY A 56 3.33 16.38 -12.49
C GLY A 56 3.46 17.23 -13.75
N GLU A 57 4.67 17.69 -14.06
CA GLU A 57 4.95 18.59 -15.18
C GLU A 57 5.74 17.94 -16.33
N ALA A 58 6.36 16.78 -16.10
CA ALA A 58 7.08 16.09 -17.16
C ALA A 58 6.13 15.52 -18.23
N ASP A 59 6.70 15.26 -19.40
CA ASP A 59 5.99 14.68 -20.53
C ASP A 59 5.29 13.36 -20.15
N PRO A 60 4.08 13.11 -20.71
CA PRO A 60 3.39 11.84 -20.54
C PRO A 60 4.24 10.64 -20.94
N VAL A 61 4.05 9.53 -20.23
CA VAL A 61 4.72 8.26 -20.54
C VAL A 61 3.69 7.24 -21.00
N SER A 62 4.07 6.37 -21.93
CA SER A 62 3.29 5.20 -22.33
C SER A 62 4.04 3.92 -21.99
N VAL A 63 3.35 2.96 -21.38
CA VAL A 63 3.94 1.72 -20.88
C VAL A 63 2.98 0.55 -21.11
N SER A 64 3.53 -0.63 -21.41
CA SER A 64 2.76 -1.85 -21.58
C SER A 64 3.32 -2.99 -20.73
N LYS A 65 2.43 -3.78 -20.12
CA LYS A 65 2.78 -5.00 -19.37
C LYS A 65 1.93 -6.18 -19.83
N THR A 66 2.57 -7.32 -20.03
CA THR A 66 1.88 -8.62 -20.14
C THR A 66 1.91 -9.29 -18.77
N VAL A 67 0.77 -9.81 -18.32
CA VAL A 67 0.57 -10.43 -17.01
C VAL A 67 0.38 -11.92 -17.21
N GLU A 68 1.07 -12.73 -16.41
CA GLU A 68 1.15 -14.20 -16.56
C GLU A 68 0.87 -14.95 -15.25
N ASP A 69 0.77 -14.25 -14.12
CA ASP A 69 0.68 -14.79 -12.76
C ASP A 69 -0.77 -14.92 -12.24
N VAL A 70 -1.74 -14.50 -13.03
CA VAL A 70 -3.18 -14.64 -12.77
C VAL A 70 -3.86 -15.25 -13.99
N ALA A 71 -5.09 -15.71 -13.83
CA ALA A 71 -5.84 -16.34 -14.93
C ALA A 71 -7.13 -15.59 -15.19
N TYR A 72 -7.44 -15.36 -16.47
CA TYR A 72 -8.74 -14.86 -16.88
C TYR A 72 -9.78 -16.01 -16.93
N VAL A 73 -10.99 -15.75 -16.43
CA VAL A 73 -12.11 -16.68 -16.39
C VAL A 73 -13.17 -16.19 -17.39
N PRO A 74 -13.28 -16.82 -18.58
CA PRO A 74 -14.15 -16.33 -19.65
C PRO A 74 -15.64 -16.43 -19.35
N GLU A 75 -16.07 -17.36 -18.50
CA GLU A 75 -17.48 -17.63 -18.23
C GLU A 75 -18.21 -16.47 -17.55
N ASN A 76 -17.50 -15.69 -16.72
CA ASN A 76 -18.06 -14.59 -15.94
C ASN A 76 -17.28 -13.28 -16.07
N GLU A 77 -16.32 -13.24 -16.99
CA GLU A 77 -15.48 -12.08 -17.26
C GLU A 77 -14.71 -11.55 -16.05
N THR A 78 -14.11 -12.47 -15.31
CA THR A 78 -13.33 -12.17 -14.12
C THR A 78 -11.86 -12.58 -14.26
N VAL A 79 -11.05 -12.08 -13.33
CA VAL A 79 -9.67 -12.50 -13.13
C VAL A 79 -9.61 -13.22 -11.79
N ARG A 80 -9.11 -14.46 -11.81
CA ARG A 80 -8.93 -15.28 -10.63
C ARG A 80 -7.59 -14.97 -9.98
N ILE A 81 -7.63 -14.43 -8.76
CA ILE A 81 -6.46 -14.04 -7.97
C ILE A 81 -6.33 -14.90 -6.70
N VAL A 82 -5.11 -15.02 -6.17
CA VAL A 82 -4.88 -15.63 -4.86
C VAL A 82 -5.19 -14.59 -3.78
N ALA A 83 -6.31 -14.76 -3.06
CA ALA A 83 -6.74 -13.84 -2.02
C ALA A 83 -6.14 -14.18 -0.64
N ALA A 84 -5.93 -15.47 -0.37
CA ALA A 84 -5.36 -15.93 0.90
C ALA A 84 -4.65 -17.28 0.75
N TYR A 85 -3.95 -17.68 1.80
CA TYR A 85 -3.46 -19.05 1.98
C TYR A 85 -4.02 -19.60 3.29
N ARG A 86 -4.62 -20.79 3.23
CA ARG A 86 -5.11 -21.50 4.43
C ARG A 86 -4.21 -22.69 4.75
N HIS A 87 -4.20 -23.12 6.01
CA HIS A 87 -3.52 -24.36 6.40
C HIS A 87 -4.32 -25.57 5.90
N ALA A 88 -3.69 -26.41 5.08
CA ALA A 88 -4.27 -27.68 4.65
C ALA A 88 -4.25 -28.72 5.79
N ASN A 89 -3.29 -28.58 6.72
CA ASN A 89 -3.07 -29.48 7.86
C ASN A 89 -3.23 -28.75 9.21
N HIS A 90 -4.29 -27.94 9.37
CA HIS A 90 -4.48 -27.05 10.53
C HIS A 90 -4.33 -27.77 11.88
N GLU A 91 -4.93 -28.95 12.06
CA GLU A 91 -4.82 -29.70 13.33
C GLU A 91 -3.40 -30.15 13.64
N ALA A 92 -2.65 -30.63 12.65
CA ALA A 92 -1.27 -31.08 12.83
C ALA A 92 -0.33 -29.91 13.19
N VAL A 93 -0.60 -28.72 12.63
CA VAL A 93 0.12 -27.48 12.96
C VAL A 93 -0.18 -27.03 14.39
N VAL A 94 -1.45 -27.01 14.79
CA VAL A 94 -1.86 -26.64 16.15
C VAL A 94 -1.29 -27.61 17.18
N ASN A 95 -1.24 -28.91 16.83
CA ASN A 95 -0.66 -29.95 17.67
C ASN A 95 0.87 -30.05 17.58
N GLY A 96 1.53 -29.16 16.84
CA GLY A 96 2.98 -29.12 16.69
C GLY A 96 3.61 -30.36 16.07
N SER A 97 2.82 -31.18 15.38
CA SER A 97 3.23 -32.47 14.84
C SER A 97 3.87 -32.34 13.46
N GLU A 98 3.44 -31.35 12.68
CA GLU A 98 3.91 -31.12 11.31
C GLU A 98 4.01 -29.61 10.99
N PRO A 99 4.92 -29.18 10.10
CA PRO A 99 4.98 -27.81 9.61
C PRO A 99 3.73 -27.46 8.78
N PRO A 100 3.36 -26.17 8.65
CA PRO A 100 2.16 -25.76 7.93
C PRO A 100 2.27 -25.99 6.43
N GLU A 101 1.32 -26.75 5.90
CA GLU A 101 1.05 -26.86 4.46
C GLU A 101 0.03 -25.79 4.07
N ARG A 102 0.29 -25.08 2.96
CA ARG A 102 -0.53 -23.93 2.53
C ARG A 102 -1.23 -24.24 1.22
N GLU A 103 -2.54 -24.01 1.19
CA GLU A 103 -3.36 -24.04 -0.01
C GLU A 103 -3.84 -22.63 -0.36
N PRO A 104 -3.76 -22.21 -1.64
CA PRO A 104 -4.31 -20.94 -2.07
C PRO A 104 -5.84 -20.95 -2.01
N VAL A 105 -6.40 -19.86 -1.51
CA VAL A 105 -7.82 -19.52 -1.60
C VAL A 105 -7.95 -18.45 -2.68
N TYR A 106 -8.78 -18.73 -3.68
CA TYR A 106 -8.97 -17.84 -4.82
C TYR A 106 -10.18 -16.93 -4.64
N GLU A 107 -10.08 -15.73 -5.19
CA GLU A 107 -11.18 -14.80 -5.41
C GLU A 107 -11.21 -14.39 -6.89
N GLU A 108 -12.38 -13.99 -7.36
CA GLU A 108 -12.58 -13.52 -8.73
C GLU A 108 -12.97 -12.03 -8.72
N ILE A 109 -12.24 -11.24 -9.51
CA ILE A 109 -12.47 -9.79 -9.66
C ILE A 109 -12.95 -9.54 -11.10
N PRO A 110 -14.01 -8.76 -11.35
CA PRO A 110 -14.41 -8.38 -12.71
C PRO A 110 -13.25 -7.78 -13.50
N TRP A 111 -13.10 -8.19 -14.76
CA TRP A 111 -12.00 -7.80 -15.65
C TRP A 111 -11.74 -6.30 -15.63
N GLU A 112 -12.77 -5.47 -15.81
CA GLU A 112 -12.61 -4.01 -15.88
C GLU A 112 -12.04 -3.43 -14.58
N ARG A 113 -12.49 -3.93 -13.42
CA ARG A 113 -12.00 -3.49 -12.11
C ARG A 113 -10.57 -3.94 -11.86
N TRP A 114 -10.25 -5.18 -12.22
CA TRP A 114 -8.89 -5.70 -12.10
C TRP A 114 -7.93 -4.94 -13.03
N ALA A 115 -8.34 -4.74 -14.29
CA ALA A 115 -7.53 -4.06 -15.30
C ALA A 115 -7.28 -2.59 -14.96
N GLU A 116 -8.25 -1.88 -14.38
CA GLU A 116 -8.07 -0.52 -13.88
C GLU A 116 -6.99 -0.46 -12.79
N ALA A 117 -7.07 -1.33 -11.78
CA ALA A 117 -6.09 -1.40 -10.70
C ALA A 117 -4.69 -1.82 -11.19
N GLU A 118 -4.61 -2.78 -12.11
CA GLU A 118 -3.34 -3.23 -12.67
C GLU A 118 -2.72 -2.16 -13.56
N CYS A 119 -3.50 -1.43 -14.38
CA CYS A 119 -2.99 -0.29 -15.15
C CYS A 119 -2.44 0.80 -14.23
N ALA A 120 -3.12 1.13 -13.12
CA ALA A 120 -2.62 2.08 -12.14
C ALA A 120 -1.33 1.60 -11.46
N THR A 121 -1.22 0.29 -11.18
CA THR A 121 -0.01 -0.32 -10.62
C THR A 121 1.17 -0.25 -11.61
N VAL A 122 0.93 -0.54 -12.89
CA VAL A 122 1.93 -0.40 -13.96
C VAL A 122 2.35 1.05 -14.12
N ALA A 123 1.41 1.99 -14.10
CA ALA A 123 1.71 3.42 -14.14
C ALA A 123 2.59 3.86 -12.96
N SER A 124 2.26 3.44 -11.74
CA SER A 124 3.05 3.77 -10.54
C SER A 124 4.49 3.26 -10.65
N LYS A 125 4.70 2.04 -11.14
CA LYS A 125 6.04 1.48 -11.38
C LYS A 125 6.82 2.30 -12.41
N ALA A 126 6.19 2.66 -13.53
CA ALA A 126 6.82 3.48 -14.56
C ALA A 126 7.24 4.86 -14.04
N VAL A 127 6.43 5.48 -13.17
CA VAL A 127 6.79 6.74 -12.50
C VAL A 127 7.97 6.54 -11.55
N ALA A 128 7.95 5.48 -10.74
CA ALA A 128 9.05 5.18 -9.82
C ALA A 128 10.39 4.94 -10.55
N GLU A 129 10.36 4.18 -11.64
CA GLU A 129 11.53 3.93 -12.51
C GLU A 129 12.06 5.23 -13.12
N ARG A 130 11.16 6.06 -13.69
CA ARG A 130 11.56 7.35 -14.24
C ARG A 130 12.20 8.26 -13.19
N LEU A 131 11.60 8.37 -12.01
CA LEU A 131 12.18 9.18 -10.94
C LEU A 131 13.53 8.62 -10.50
N ALA A 132 13.71 7.29 -10.51
CA ALA A 132 14.98 6.64 -10.23
C ALA A 132 16.08 6.96 -11.24
N ASP A 133 15.71 7.18 -12.51
CA ASP A 133 16.63 7.53 -13.59
C ASP A 133 16.99 9.03 -13.61
N GLU A 134 16.02 9.89 -13.31
CA GLU A 134 16.15 11.37 -13.37
C GLU A 134 16.73 11.99 -12.09
N LEU A 135 16.65 11.26 -10.97
CA LEU A 135 17.12 11.69 -9.65
C LEU A 135 18.17 10.69 -9.12
N ASP A 136 18.89 11.06 -8.07
CA ASP A 136 19.81 10.13 -7.40
C ASP A 136 19.00 9.04 -6.65
N GLY A 137 18.62 7.98 -7.36
CA GLY A 137 17.53 7.10 -6.95
C GLY A 137 16.19 7.82 -7.11
N ASN A 138 15.18 7.57 -6.28
CA ASN A 138 13.88 8.26 -6.39
C ASN A 138 13.83 9.64 -5.69
N GLY A 139 14.99 10.22 -5.36
CA GLY A 139 15.07 11.43 -4.56
C GLY A 139 14.54 11.30 -3.13
N GLY A 140 14.33 10.07 -2.62
CA GLY A 140 13.71 9.81 -1.33
C GLY A 140 12.18 9.89 -1.32
N ALA A 141 11.53 10.02 -2.48
CA ALA A 141 10.08 10.10 -2.59
C ALA A 141 9.41 8.72 -2.55
N SER A 142 8.21 8.62 -1.98
CA SER A 142 7.40 7.40 -2.08
C SER A 142 6.47 7.49 -3.29
N VAL A 143 6.32 6.41 -4.06
CA VAL A 143 5.41 6.36 -5.20
C VAL A 143 4.38 5.27 -4.98
N GLY A 144 3.09 5.61 -5.15
CA GLY A 144 1.99 4.70 -4.88
C GLY A 144 0.75 5.01 -5.71
N VAL A 145 -0.24 4.11 -5.65
CA VAL A 145 -1.57 4.33 -6.23
C VAL A 145 -2.50 4.81 -5.12
N THR A 146 -3.29 5.83 -5.42
CA THR A 146 -4.30 6.39 -4.50
C THR A 146 -5.61 6.58 -5.25
N ALA A 147 -6.73 6.45 -4.54
CA ALA A 147 -8.04 6.79 -5.07
C ALA A 147 -8.39 8.26 -4.74
N GLY A 148 -8.90 8.99 -5.72
CA GLY A 148 -9.51 10.30 -5.55
C GLY A 148 -10.92 10.31 -6.13
N ASP A 149 -11.55 11.49 -6.14
CA ASP A 149 -12.93 11.65 -6.65
C ASP A 149 -13.06 11.26 -8.14
N ASP A 150 -11.98 11.47 -8.91
CA ASP A 150 -11.92 11.17 -10.35
C ASP A 150 -11.37 9.78 -10.68
N GLY A 151 -11.20 8.91 -9.67
CA GLY A 151 -10.67 7.54 -9.82
C GLY A 151 -9.23 7.38 -9.33
N LEU A 152 -8.55 6.35 -9.84
CA LEU A 152 -7.18 6.04 -9.44
C LEU A 152 -6.17 7.02 -10.04
N PHE A 153 -5.21 7.45 -9.23
CA PHE A 153 -4.08 8.26 -9.66
C PHE A 153 -2.78 7.77 -9.00
N VAL A 154 -1.64 8.09 -9.61
CA VAL A 154 -0.32 7.83 -9.03
C VAL A 154 0.05 9.02 -8.13
N SER A 155 0.33 8.76 -6.87
CA SER A 155 0.79 9.74 -5.89
C SER A 155 2.31 9.62 -5.71
N VAL A 156 3.01 10.74 -5.83
CA VAL A 156 4.43 10.89 -5.49
C VAL A 156 4.51 11.72 -4.21
N GLU A 157 4.93 11.10 -3.11
CA GLU A 157 4.97 11.77 -1.80
C GLU A 157 6.32 12.44 -1.57
N TYR A 158 6.26 13.75 -1.35
CA TYR A 158 7.28 14.50 -0.64
C TYR A 158 7.00 14.38 0.86
N VAL A 159 7.86 13.67 1.57
CA VAL A 159 7.65 13.31 2.97
C VAL A 159 8.57 14.13 3.85
N VAL A 160 7.98 14.79 4.84
CA VAL A 160 8.70 15.38 5.98
C VAL A 160 8.37 14.59 7.23
N THR A 161 9.40 14.14 7.93
CA THR A 161 9.25 13.40 9.18
C THR A 161 9.69 14.26 10.34
N TYR A 162 8.84 14.35 11.35
CA TYR A 162 9.10 15.01 12.62
C TYR A 162 9.24 13.97 13.74
N ASP A 163 10.06 14.28 14.73
CA ASP A 163 10.09 13.52 15.97
C ASP A 163 8.90 13.84 16.90
N ARG A 164 8.94 13.28 18.11
CA ARG A 164 7.90 13.45 19.12
C ARG A 164 7.83 14.88 19.68
N ASP A 165 8.91 15.64 19.56
CA ASP A 165 9.02 17.02 20.04
C ASP A 165 8.62 18.03 18.94
N GLY A 166 8.31 17.54 17.74
CA GLY A 166 7.92 18.36 16.59
C GLY A 166 9.11 18.88 15.77
N GLU A 167 10.32 18.40 16.05
CA GLU A 167 11.52 18.78 15.30
C GLU A 167 11.63 17.94 14.02
N LYS A 168 11.98 18.58 12.90
CA LYS A 168 12.15 17.89 11.62
C LYS A 168 13.40 17.01 11.68
N VAL A 169 13.22 15.71 11.50
CA VAL A 169 14.31 14.71 11.56
C VAL A 169 14.63 14.06 10.22
N SER A 170 13.72 14.12 9.24
CA SER A 170 13.98 13.65 7.88
C SER A 170 13.10 14.38 6.87
N GLU A 171 13.55 14.41 5.62
CA GLU A 171 12.84 15.00 4.50
C GLU A 171 13.25 14.29 3.21
N THR A 172 12.35 14.25 2.23
CA THR A 172 12.67 13.80 0.87
C THR A 172 13.84 14.62 0.31
N ASN A 173 14.88 13.95 -0.19
CA ASN A 173 16.13 14.59 -0.62
C ASN A 173 15.96 15.53 -1.82
N ALA A 174 15.07 15.17 -2.75
CA ALA A 174 14.74 16.03 -3.88
C ALA A 174 13.76 17.12 -3.44
N ALA A 175 14.07 18.38 -3.75
CA ALA A 175 13.16 19.50 -3.53
C ALA A 175 11.80 19.27 -4.21
N PHE A 176 10.72 19.75 -3.59
CA PHE A 176 9.35 19.56 -4.07
C PHE A 176 9.18 19.94 -5.55
N ASP A 177 9.61 21.14 -5.95
CA ASP A 177 9.50 21.60 -7.35
C ASP A 177 10.27 20.71 -8.32
N ARG A 178 11.39 20.12 -7.87
CA ARG A 178 12.16 19.18 -8.69
C ARG A 178 11.42 17.85 -8.86
N LEU A 179 10.70 17.38 -7.84
CA LEU A 179 9.83 16.21 -7.97
C LEU A 179 8.67 16.48 -8.91
N VAL A 180 8.03 17.64 -8.82
CA VAL A 180 6.95 18.08 -9.73
C VAL A 180 7.46 18.09 -11.17
N ALA A 181 8.61 18.71 -11.41
CA ALA A 181 9.23 18.79 -12.73
C ALA A 181 9.64 17.41 -13.30
N ALA A 182 10.07 16.47 -12.47
CA ALA A 182 10.49 15.14 -12.91
C ALA A 182 9.32 14.16 -13.11
N THR A 183 8.22 14.37 -12.37
CA THR A 183 7.04 13.50 -12.39
C THR A 183 6.25 13.75 -13.68
N PRO A 184 5.95 12.70 -14.49
CA PRO A 184 5.08 12.83 -15.66
C PRO A 184 3.75 13.46 -15.25
N ARG A 185 3.03 14.13 -16.15
CA ARG A 185 1.67 14.62 -15.88
C ARG A 185 0.60 13.53 -15.88
N GLU A 186 0.84 12.46 -16.64
CA GLU A 186 -0.02 11.29 -16.77
C GLU A 186 0.77 10.12 -17.35
N VAL A 187 0.28 8.90 -17.13
CA VAL A 187 0.84 7.69 -17.72
C VAL A 187 -0.25 6.89 -18.41
N THR A 188 -0.08 6.60 -19.70
CA THR A 188 -0.93 5.65 -20.42
C THR A 188 -0.38 4.25 -20.24
N ALA A 189 -1.06 3.45 -19.41
CA ALA A 189 -0.69 2.07 -19.13
C ALA A 189 -1.60 1.11 -19.90
N THR A 190 -0.98 0.12 -20.53
CA THR A 190 -1.65 -0.98 -21.22
C THR A 190 -1.31 -2.30 -20.53
N VAL A 191 -2.33 -3.06 -20.15
CA VAL A 191 -2.19 -4.38 -19.55
C VAL A 191 -2.75 -5.42 -20.50
N THR A 192 -2.01 -6.52 -20.70
CA THR A 192 -2.47 -7.69 -21.46
C THR A 192 -2.47 -8.94 -20.59
N LEU A 193 -3.58 -9.67 -20.56
CA LEU A 193 -3.76 -10.95 -19.85
C LEU A 193 -4.51 -11.92 -20.76
N ASP A 194 -3.97 -13.11 -20.98
CA ASP A 194 -4.59 -14.16 -21.81
C ASP A 194 -5.06 -13.64 -23.19
N GLY A 195 -4.26 -12.76 -23.80
CA GLY A 195 -4.55 -12.13 -25.10
C GLY A 195 -5.60 -11.02 -25.07
N ARG A 196 -6.19 -10.71 -23.91
CA ARG A 196 -7.09 -9.57 -23.69
C ARG A 196 -6.30 -8.36 -23.24
N THR A 197 -6.66 -7.18 -23.75
CA THR A 197 -5.93 -5.94 -23.48
C THR A 197 -6.86 -4.87 -22.92
N ALA A 198 -6.38 -4.14 -21.91
CA ALA A 198 -6.99 -2.92 -21.40
C ALA A 198 -5.96 -1.80 -21.41
N THR A 199 -6.39 -0.58 -21.72
CA THR A 199 -5.55 0.63 -21.67
C THR A 199 -6.24 1.69 -20.83
N ARG A 200 -5.49 2.37 -19.97
CA ARG A 200 -5.95 3.48 -19.12
C ARG A 200 -4.90 4.58 -19.08
N THR A 201 -5.36 5.83 -19.08
CA THR A 201 -4.51 6.98 -18.75
C THR A 201 -4.71 7.29 -17.28
N VAL A 202 -3.63 7.23 -16.52
CA VAL A 202 -3.63 7.39 -15.07
C VAL A 202 -2.93 8.72 -14.75
N PRO A 203 -3.62 9.68 -14.13
CA PRO A 203 -3.01 10.95 -13.76
C PRO A 203 -2.01 10.75 -12.61
N THR A 204 -1.09 11.69 -12.48
CA THR A 204 0.02 11.68 -11.51
C THR A 204 0.02 12.99 -10.74
N ARG A 205 0.22 12.90 -9.43
CA ARG A 205 0.21 14.07 -8.54
C ARG A 205 1.32 13.95 -7.51
N VAL A 206 2.02 15.04 -7.25
CA VAL A 206 2.98 15.18 -6.15
C VAL A 206 2.23 15.73 -4.93
N ARG A 207 2.41 15.09 -3.77
CA ARG A 207 1.73 15.46 -2.52
C ARG A 207 2.73 15.71 -1.42
N TYR A 208 2.45 16.70 -0.59
CA TYR A 208 3.16 16.88 0.66
C TYR A 208 2.55 15.94 1.72
N SER A 209 3.39 15.27 2.49
CA SER A 209 2.98 14.42 3.60
C SER A 209 3.86 14.67 4.81
N GLU A 210 3.24 14.88 5.96
CA GLU A 210 3.93 14.92 7.24
C GLU A 210 3.79 13.57 7.96
N ARG A 211 4.87 13.10 8.57
CA ARG A 211 4.89 11.88 9.39
C ARG A 211 5.46 12.22 10.76
N HIS A 212 4.78 11.80 11.81
CA HIS A 212 5.26 11.96 13.18
C HIS A 212 5.62 10.60 13.75
N TYR A 213 6.78 10.52 14.41
CA TYR A 213 7.10 9.35 15.22
C TYR A 213 6.13 9.26 16.39
N ALA A 214 5.48 8.10 16.54
CA ALA A 214 4.68 7.75 17.71
C ALA A 214 5.55 7.54 18.96
#